data_AF-A0A1H7R8E4-F1
#
_entry.id   AF-A0A1H7R8E4-F1
#
_cell.length_a   1.000
_cell.length_b   1.000
_cell.length_c   1.000
_cell.angle_alpha   90.00
_cell.angle_beta   90.00
_cell.angle_gamma   90.00
#
_symmetry.space_group_name_H-M   'P 1'
#
loop_
_entity.id
_entity.type
_entity.pdbx_description
1 polymer ?
#
loop_
_entity_poly.entity_id
_entity_poly.type
_entity_poly.pdbx_seq_one_letter_code
_entity_poly.pdbx_strand_id
1 'polypeptide(L)'
;MMNFEGIYCFDTASVRFAFYPDGPGGPRAIAQISEETLHDEFGVREIGEHLLDACQEHFNAIEPAAVARYRAMPGRAITLTIEDFGLRA
;
A
#
# COMPACT_ATOMS: atom_id res chain seq x y z
N MET A 1 12.76 -1.57 -13.31
CA MET A 1 11.76 -0.48 -13.30
C MET A 1 10.57 -1.01 -12.53
N MET A 2 10.31 -0.49 -11.32
CA MET A 2 9.13 -0.89 -10.53
C MET A 2 7.91 -0.25 -11.19
N ASN A 3 6.98 -1.06 -11.73
CA ASN A 3 5.68 -0.56 -12.22
C ASN A 3 4.76 -0.35 -11.01
N PHE A 4 4.96 0.74 -10.29
CA PHE A 4 4.00 1.17 -9.27
C PHE A 4 2.79 1.78 -9.98
N GLU A 5 1.63 1.16 -9.80
CA GLU A 5 0.36 1.67 -10.32
C GLU A 5 -0.51 2.08 -9.13
N GLY A 6 -0.48 3.37 -8.80
CA GLY A 6 -1.23 3.95 -7.68
C GLY A 6 -2.03 5.19 -8.09
N ILE A 7 -3.11 5.45 -7.35
CA ILE A 7 -3.89 6.69 -7.41
C ILE A 7 -4.04 7.27 -6.01
N TYR A 8 -3.92 8.59 -5.89
CA TYR A 8 -4.21 9.27 -4.64
C TYR A 8 -5.72 9.56 -4.57
N CYS A 9 -6.35 9.09 -3.49
CA CYS A 9 -7.76 9.31 -3.20
C CYS A 9 -7.87 10.45 -2.18
N PHE A 10 -8.21 11.65 -2.67
CA PHE A 10 -8.34 12.86 -1.85
C PHE A 10 -9.45 12.75 -0.80
N ASP A 11 -10.57 12.10 -1.13
CA ASP A 11 -11.73 11.95 -0.23
C ASP A 11 -11.37 11.25 1.09
N THR A 12 -10.52 10.23 1.00
CA THR A 12 -10.12 9.40 2.15
C THR A 12 -8.66 9.62 2.57
N ALA A 13 -7.99 10.65 2.02
CA ALA A 13 -6.56 10.89 2.20
C ALA A 13 -5.73 9.59 2.16
N SER A 14 -5.88 8.80 1.09
CA SER A 14 -5.27 7.47 0.98
C SER A 14 -4.77 7.19 -0.42
N VAL A 15 -3.69 6.42 -0.54
CA VAL A 15 -3.19 5.92 -1.83
C VAL A 15 -3.77 4.53 -2.08
N ARG A 16 -4.41 4.36 -3.24
CA ARG A 16 -4.88 3.06 -3.71
C ARG A 16 -3.95 2.56 -4.80
N PHE A 17 -3.40 1.37 -4.64
CA PHE A 17 -2.40 0.81 -5.54
C PHE A 17 -2.72 -0.62 -5.94
N ALA A 18 -2.21 -1.01 -7.11
CA ALA A 18 -2.27 -2.38 -7.58
C ALA A 18 -1.04 -3.18 -7.11
N PHE A 19 -1.27 -4.44 -6.79
CA PHE A 19 -0.22 -5.40 -6.45
C PHE A 19 -0.58 -6.80 -6.94
N TYR A 20 0.42 -7.68 -6.96
CA TYR A 20 0.29 -9.02 -7.51
C TYR A 20 0.71 -10.08 -6.47
N PRO A 21 -0.24 -10.68 -5.71
CA PRO A 21 0.08 -11.61 -4.62
C PRO A 21 0.79 -12.90 -5.05
N ASP A 22 0.66 -13.30 -6.32
CA ASP A 22 1.34 -14.45 -6.93
C ASP A 22 2.40 -14.01 -7.97
N GLY A 23 2.78 -12.73 -7.97
CA GLY A 23 3.71 -12.15 -8.93
C GLY A 23 3.05 -11.77 -10.27
N PRO A 24 3.82 -11.33 -11.29
CA PRO A 24 3.31 -10.65 -12.48
C PRO A 24 2.36 -11.47 -13.38
N GLY A 25 2.31 -12.79 -13.21
CA GLY A 25 1.34 -13.67 -13.89
C GLY A 25 0.07 -13.98 -13.06
N GLY A 26 0.03 -13.49 -11.83
CA GLY A 26 -1.04 -13.73 -10.85
C GLY A 26 -2.23 -12.78 -10.98
N PRO A 27 -3.27 -12.99 -10.16
CA PRO A 27 -4.42 -12.10 -10.13
C PRO A 27 -3.99 -10.70 -9.69
N ARG A 28 -4.40 -9.67 -10.43
CA ARG A 28 -4.20 -8.28 -10.00
C ARG A 28 -5.16 -7.98 -8.85
N ALA A 29 -4.60 -7.56 -7.72
CA ALA A 29 -5.37 -7.12 -6.56
C ALA A 29 -5.14 -5.62 -6.30
N ILE A 30 -6.06 -5.00 -5.58
CA ILE A 30 -6.02 -3.58 -5.24
C ILE A 30 -6.03 -3.45 -3.71
N ALA A 31 -5.08 -2.68 -3.19
CA ALA A 31 -5.00 -2.30 -1.79
C ALA A 31 -5.02 -0.79 -1.67
N GLN A 32 -5.35 -0.30 -0.48
CA GLN A 32 -5.22 1.11 -0.13
C GLN A 32 -4.43 1.26 1.16
N ILE A 33 -3.68 2.35 1.27
CA ILE A 33 -2.94 2.75 2.46
C ILE A 33 -3.24 4.21 2.75
N SER A 34 -3.51 4.54 4.00
CA SER A 34 -3.85 5.91 4.40
C SER A 34 -2.61 6.79 4.53
N GLU A 35 -2.77 8.09 4.28
CA GLU A 35 -1.72 9.11 4.48
C GLU A 35 -1.16 9.03 5.90
N GLU A 36 -2.03 8.89 6.90
CA GLU A 36 -1.64 8.70 8.30
C GLU A 36 -0.67 7.53 8.50
N THR A 37 -0.95 6.38 7.88
CA THR A 37 -0.08 5.20 7.98
C THR A 37 1.25 5.43 7.24
N LEU A 38 1.23 6.12 6.10
CA LEU A 38 2.46 6.50 5.39
C LEU A 38 3.33 7.45 6.23
N HIS A 39 2.70 8.39 6.92
CA HIS A 39 3.39 9.36 7.77
C HIS A 39 3.96 8.70 9.03
N ASP A 40 3.17 7.88 9.71
CA ASP A 40 3.56 7.27 10.98
C ASP A 40 4.62 6.18 10.79
N GLU A 41 4.42 5.28 9.81
CA GLU A 41 5.30 4.12 9.64
C GLU A 41 6.53 4.41 8.77
N PHE A 42 6.36 5.23 7.72
CA PHE A 42 7.45 5.52 6.77
C PHE A 42 8.06 6.91 6.96
N GLY A 43 7.53 7.72 7.90
CA GLY A 43 8.02 9.07 8.14
C GLY A 43 7.79 10.03 6.98
N VAL A 44 6.90 9.67 6.05
CA VAL A 44 6.56 10.46 4.87
C VAL A 44 5.98 11.79 5.33
N ARG A 45 6.44 12.91 4.75
CA ARG A 45 5.92 14.25 5.06
C ARG A 45 5.18 14.86 3.88
N GLU A 46 5.28 14.21 2.75
CA GLU A 46 4.58 14.49 1.53
C GLU A 46 3.07 14.31 1.71
N ILE A 47 2.31 15.09 0.95
CA ILE A 47 0.84 15.09 0.95
C ILE A 47 0.34 15.06 -0.48
N GLY A 48 -0.88 14.58 -0.67
CA GLY A 48 -1.53 14.61 -1.98
C GLY A 48 -0.83 13.72 -3.01
N GLU A 49 -0.59 14.25 -4.21
CA GLU A 49 0.03 13.50 -5.32
C GLU A 49 1.45 13.02 -5.01
N HIS A 50 2.20 13.73 -4.17
CA HIS A 50 3.54 13.34 -3.73
C HIS A 50 3.56 12.08 -2.84
N LEU A 51 2.40 11.66 -2.30
CA LEU A 51 2.29 10.36 -1.63
C LEU A 51 2.47 9.19 -2.58
N LEU A 52 2.26 9.40 -3.89
CA LEU A 52 2.48 8.36 -4.90
C LEU A 52 3.97 8.05 -5.04
N ASP A 53 4.82 9.08 -5.05
CA ASP A 53 6.27 8.93 -5.07
C ASP A 53 6.75 8.21 -3.81
N ALA A 54 6.30 8.65 -2.63
CA ALA A 54 6.62 7.99 -1.37
C ALA A 54 6.16 6.53 -1.32
N CYS A 55 4.92 6.24 -1.78
CA CYS A 55 4.43 4.87 -1.91
C CYS A 55 5.30 4.03 -2.85
N GLN A 56 5.76 4.62 -3.95
CA GLN A 56 6.62 3.94 -4.91
C GLN A 56 8.00 3.62 -4.32
N GLU A 57 8.61 4.56 -3.59
CA GLU A 57 9.90 4.36 -2.91
C GLU A 57 9.81 3.27 -1.83
N HIS A 58 8.71 3.27 -1.06
CA HIS A 58 8.47 2.31 0.01
C HIS A 58 7.72 1.04 -0.44
N PHE A 59 7.49 0.86 -1.74
CA PHE A 59 6.65 -0.24 -2.26
C PHE A 59 7.17 -1.63 -1.86
N ASN A 60 8.50 -1.78 -1.72
CA ASN A 60 9.12 -3.02 -1.27
C ASN A 60 8.69 -3.46 0.14
N ALA A 61 8.23 -2.53 0.98
CA ALA A 61 7.68 -2.81 2.31
C ALA A 61 6.14 -2.87 2.30
N ILE A 62 5.49 -2.07 1.45
CA ILE A 62 4.03 -2.00 1.32
C ILE A 62 3.46 -3.24 0.62
N GLU A 63 4.08 -3.70 -0.46
CA GLU A 63 3.65 -4.87 -1.23
C GLU A 63 3.55 -6.14 -0.35
N PRO A 64 4.57 -6.56 0.42
CA PRO A 64 4.46 -7.77 1.23
C PRO A 64 3.36 -7.68 2.29
N ALA A 65 3.13 -6.50 2.87
CA ALA A 65 2.01 -6.28 3.80
C ALA A 65 0.65 -6.44 3.08
N ALA A 66 0.50 -5.87 1.88
CA ALA A 66 -0.69 -6.04 1.03
C ALA A 66 -0.95 -7.51 0.71
N VAL A 67 0.10 -8.26 0.37
CA VAL A 67 0.00 -9.71 0.08
C VAL A 67 -0.38 -10.51 1.32
N ALA A 68 0.20 -10.22 2.48
CA ALA A 68 -0.15 -10.88 3.73
C ALA A 68 -1.63 -10.65 4.08
N ARG A 69 -2.09 -9.40 3.95
CA ARG A 69 -3.48 -9.01 4.20
C ARG A 69 -4.45 -9.66 3.20
N TYR A 70 -4.09 -9.70 1.91
CA TYR A 70 -4.85 -10.39 0.86
C TYR A 70 -5.05 -11.87 1.17
N ARG A 71 -3.98 -12.54 1.61
CA ARG A 71 -4.02 -13.98 1.97
C ARG A 71 -4.83 -14.24 3.23
N ALA A 72 -4.79 -13.32 4.20
CA ALA A 72 -5.59 -13.43 5.41
C ALA A 72 -7.09 -13.21 5.16
N MET A 73 -7.45 -12.33 4.23
CA MET A 73 -8.84 -11.93 3.96
C MET A 73 -9.12 -11.79 2.45
N PRO A 74 -9.15 -12.91 1.70
CA PRO A 74 -9.40 -12.86 0.26
C PRO A 74 -10.80 -12.33 -0.06
N GLY A 75 -10.90 -11.47 -1.08
CA GLY A 75 -12.17 -10.94 -1.61
C GLY A 75 -12.74 -9.71 -0.90
N ARG A 76 -12.04 -9.16 0.10
CA ARG A 76 -12.41 -7.88 0.73
C ARG A 76 -11.51 -6.74 0.24
N ALA A 77 -12.01 -5.51 0.37
CA ALA A 77 -11.18 -4.32 0.21
C ALA A 77 -10.02 -4.38 1.24
N ILE A 78 -8.80 -4.23 0.75
CA ILE A 78 -7.60 -4.30 1.57
C ILE A 78 -7.21 -2.88 1.93
N THR A 79 -7.34 -2.55 3.21
CA THR A 79 -6.79 -1.32 3.79
C THR A 79 -5.61 -1.72 4.65
N LEU A 80 -4.43 -1.22 4.28
CA LEU A 80 -3.24 -1.29 5.10
C LEU A 80 -3.27 -0.16 6.11
N THR A 81 -2.99 -0.54 7.35
CA THR A 81 -2.93 0.31 8.53
C THR A 81 -1.59 0.11 9.21
N ILE A 82 -1.28 0.92 10.24
CA ILE A 82 -0.03 0.76 11.01
C ILE A 82 0.13 -0.68 11.55
N GLU A 83 -0.98 -1.36 11.85
CA GLU A 83 -1.01 -2.73 12.39
C GLU A 83 -0.45 -3.75 11.39
N ASP A 84 -0.53 -3.48 10.09
CA ASP A 84 -0.01 -4.35 9.03
C ASP A 84 1.52 -4.28 8.92
N PHE A 85 2.14 -3.26 9.52
CA PHE A 85 3.58 -3.04 9.51
C PHE A 85 4.25 -3.26 10.88
N GLY A 86 3.47 -3.21 11.97
CA GLY A 86 3.91 -3.31 13.36
C GLY A 86 4.50 -4.66 13.84
N LEU A 87 4.97 -5.53 12.96
CA LEU A 87 5.67 -6.78 13.33
C LEU A 87 7.20 -6.61 13.21
N ARG A 88 7.75 -5.71 14.04
CA ARG A 88 9.17 -5.71 14.40
C ARG A 88 9.28 -5.82 15.92
N ALA A 89 9.24 -7.06 16.40
CA ALA A 89 9.80 -7.44 17.70
C ALA A 89 11.33 -7.49 17.60
#